data_AF-A0A6L5YVJ1-F1
#
_entry.id   AF-A0A6L5YVJ1-F1
#
_cell.length_a   1.000
_cell.length_b   1.000
_cell.length_c   1.000
_cell.angle_alpha   90.00
_cell.angle_beta   90.00
_cell.angle_gamma   90.00
#
_symmetry.space_group_name_H-M   'P 1'
#
loop_
_entity.id
_entity.type
_entity.pdbx_description
1 polymer ?
#
loop_
_entity_poly.entity_id
_entity_poly.type
_entity_poly.pdbx_seq_one_letter_code
_entity_poly.pdbx_strand_id
1 'polypeptide(L)'
;MKKKIRKRYHSEEAVKKALKIESFRNLTKDKVMEFSSMIPYMEKEVAVEIIKQFPVYAEFVESVIENYTQLCKTILEINKEEYEQAVYAHQYILETFAKQLEQALCVRIVVSERKKFLW
;
A
#
# COMPACT_ATOMS: atom_id res chain seq x y z
N MET A 1 12.41 -17.94 44.60
CA MET A 1 11.17 -17.13 44.59
C MET A 1 10.23 -17.68 43.52
N LYS A 2 9.08 -18.25 43.89
CA LYS A 2 8.08 -18.72 42.92
C LYS A 2 7.52 -17.49 42.18
N LYS A 3 7.80 -17.35 40.88
CA LYS A 3 7.19 -16.29 40.05
C LYS A 3 5.67 -16.44 40.18
N LYS A 4 5.00 -15.47 40.82
CA LYS A 4 3.53 -15.38 40.85
C LYS A 4 3.07 -15.38 39.40
N ILE A 5 2.52 -16.49 38.93
CA ILE A 5 1.92 -16.60 37.60
C ILE A 5 0.79 -15.56 37.60
N ARG A 6 0.98 -14.45 36.86
CA ARG A 6 -0.08 -13.48 36.63
C ARG A 6 -1.20 -14.26 35.95
N LYS A 7 -2.39 -14.36 36.57
CA LYS A 7 -3.55 -15.05 35.98
C LYS A 7 -3.70 -14.49 34.56
N ARG A 8 -3.50 -15.35 33.55
CA ARG A 8 -3.67 -15.01 32.15
C ARG A 8 -4.95 -15.64 31.64
N TYR A 9 -5.73 -14.91 30.85
CA TYR A 9 -6.82 -15.46 30.08
C TYR A 9 -6.23 -16.11 28.82
N HIS A 10 -6.44 -17.41 28.70
CA HIS A 10 -5.86 -18.26 27.63
C HIS A 10 -6.90 -18.67 26.56
N SER A 11 -8.16 -18.27 26.70
CA SER A 11 -9.20 -18.56 25.70
C SER A 11 -10.29 -17.51 25.70
N GLU A 12 -11.04 -17.42 24.60
CA GLU A 12 -12.19 -16.52 24.46
C GLU A 12 -13.29 -16.83 25.49
N GLU A 13 -13.54 -18.10 25.76
CA GLU A 13 -14.56 -18.58 26.70
C GLU A 13 -14.26 -18.10 28.12
N ALA A 14 -12.98 -18.09 28.52
CA ALA A 14 -12.56 -17.58 29.81
C ALA A 14 -12.87 -16.07 29.94
N VAL A 15 -12.71 -15.33 28.85
CA VAL A 15 -13.00 -13.88 28.80
C VAL A 15 -14.52 -13.64 28.78
N LYS A 16 -15.28 -14.39 27.97
CA LYS A 16 -16.76 -14.33 27.93
C LYS A 16 -17.36 -14.60 29.31
N LYS A 17 -16.86 -15.63 30.00
CA LYS A 17 -17.30 -15.99 31.37
C LYS A 17 -16.98 -14.89 32.38
N ALA A 18 -15.81 -14.26 32.27
CA ALA A 18 -15.41 -13.17 33.16
C ALA A 18 -16.25 -11.90 32.92
N LEU A 19 -16.52 -11.56 31.65
CA LEU A 19 -17.36 -10.44 31.26
C LEU A 19 -18.86 -10.72 31.43
N LYS A 20 -19.27 -11.98 31.66
CA LYS A 20 -20.66 -12.44 31.73
C LYS A 20 -21.45 -12.10 30.46
N ILE A 21 -20.86 -12.44 29.32
CA ILE A 21 -21.44 -12.23 27.98
C ILE A 21 -21.45 -13.55 27.21
N GLU A 22 -22.36 -13.66 26.25
CA GLU A 22 -22.42 -14.81 25.34
C GLU A 22 -21.64 -14.55 24.03
N SER A 23 -21.53 -13.28 23.61
CA SER A 23 -20.92 -12.87 22.34
C SER A 23 -20.27 -11.49 22.43
N PHE A 24 -19.19 -11.29 21.67
CA PHE A 24 -18.48 -10.01 21.56
C PHE A 24 -19.09 -9.06 20.51
N ARG A 25 -20.08 -9.52 19.73
CA ARG A 25 -20.71 -8.70 18.66
C ARG A 25 -21.65 -7.61 19.20
N ASN A 26 -22.28 -7.85 20.36
CA ASN A 26 -23.32 -6.98 20.92
C ASN A 26 -22.94 -6.51 22.33
N LEU A 27 -21.77 -5.89 22.48
CA LEU A 27 -21.30 -5.40 23.78
C LEU A 27 -21.89 -4.03 24.12
N THR A 28 -22.29 -3.85 25.37
CA THR A 28 -22.56 -2.52 25.92
C THR A 28 -21.24 -1.76 26.14
N LYS A 29 -21.31 -0.43 26.19
CA LYS A 29 -20.15 0.43 26.46
C LYS A 29 -19.38 0.01 27.72
N ASP A 30 -20.10 -0.34 28.79
CA ASP A 30 -19.51 -0.78 30.06
C ASP A 30 -18.70 -2.07 29.89
N LYS A 31 -19.17 -3.01 29.04
CA LYS A 31 -18.46 -4.26 28.78
C LYS A 31 -17.23 -4.09 27.90
N VAL A 32 -17.26 -3.14 26.97
CA VAL A 32 -16.06 -2.76 26.20
C VAL A 32 -15.01 -2.13 27.11
N MET A 33 -15.43 -1.28 28.05
CA MET A 33 -14.53 -0.70 29.04
C MET A 33 -13.94 -1.77 29.97
N GLU A 34 -14.77 -2.69 30.46
CA GLU A 34 -14.32 -3.82 31.29
C GLU A 34 -13.34 -4.73 30.53
N PHE A 35 -13.62 -5.05 29.25
CA PHE A 35 -12.71 -5.79 28.38
C PHE A 35 -11.35 -5.10 28.24
N SER A 36 -11.31 -3.78 28.01
CA SER A 36 -10.04 -3.06 27.85
C SER A 36 -9.14 -3.16 29.09
N SER A 37 -9.73 -3.17 30.29
CA SER A 37 -9.01 -3.36 31.55
C SER A 37 -8.44 -4.78 31.73
N MET A 38 -8.98 -5.76 30.99
CA MET A 38 -8.55 -7.16 31.04
C MET A 38 -7.40 -7.49 30.07
N ILE A 39 -7.16 -6.66 29.04
CA ILE A 39 -6.10 -6.87 28.02
C ILE A 39 -4.72 -7.16 28.63
N PRO A 40 -4.23 -6.44 29.68
CA PRO A 40 -2.92 -6.71 30.29
C PRO A 40 -2.78 -8.12 30.91
N TYR A 41 -3.91 -8.78 31.15
CA TYR A 41 -4.02 -10.10 31.73
C TYR A 41 -4.45 -11.16 30.71
N MET A 42 -4.42 -10.86 29.43
CA MET A 42 -4.82 -11.77 28.36
C MET A 42 -3.59 -12.22 27.57
N GLU A 43 -3.65 -13.42 27.00
CA GLU A 43 -2.71 -13.76 25.93
C GLU A 43 -2.95 -12.88 24.71
N LYS A 44 -1.86 -12.50 24.04
CA LYS A 44 -1.89 -11.53 22.95
C LYS A 44 -2.82 -12.01 21.84
N GLU A 45 -2.72 -13.28 21.48
CA GLU A 45 -3.46 -13.92 20.42
C GLU A 45 -4.97 -13.95 20.73
N VAL A 46 -5.32 -14.22 21.99
CA VAL A 46 -6.73 -14.19 22.46
C VAL A 46 -7.29 -12.77 22.39
N ALA A 47 -6.53 -11.76 22.83
CA ALA A 47 -6.99 -10.37 22.77
C ALA A 47 -7.22 -9.90 21.32
N VAL A 48 -6.31 -10.27 20.41
CA VAL A 48 -6.43 -9.97 18.99
C VAL A 48 -7.68 -10.62 18.39
N GLU A 49 -7.94 -11.88 18.68
CA GLU A 49 -9.09 -12.60 18.11
C GLU A 49 -10.43 -12.04 18.60
N ILE A 50 -10.49 -11.63 19.87
CA ILE A 50 -11.68 -10.96 20.41
C ILE A 50 -11.90 -9.59 19.77
N ILE A 51 -10.84 -8.78 19.60
CA ILE A 51 -10.94 -7.46 18.97
C ILE A 51 -11.49 -7.58 17.54
N LYS A 52 -11.13 -8.64 16.80
CA LYS A 52 -11.66 -8.90 15.46
C LYS A 52 -13.18 -9.11 15.43
N GLN A 53 -13.78 -9.54 16.53
CA GLN A 53 -15.22 -9.77 16.62
C GLN A 53 -16.00 -8.47 16.92
N PHE A 54 -15.34 -7.35 17.21
CA PHE A 54 -16.01 -6.08 17.47
C PHE A 54 -16.57 -5.53 16.15
N PRO A 55 -17.85 -5.08 16.12
CA PRO A 55 -18.47 -4.59 14.89
C PRO A 55 -17.69 -3.44 14.26
N VAL A 56 -17.11 -2.55 15.08
CA VAL A 56 -16.28 -1.43 14.64
C VAL A 56 -14.94 -1.88 14.02
N TYR A 57 -14.41 -3.04 14.40
CA TYR A 57 -13.14 -3.53 13.84
C TYR A 57 -13.30 -3.96 12.38
N ALA A 58 -14.42 -4.60 12.03
CA ALA A 58 -14.71 -4.96 10.65
C ALA A 58 -14.86 -3.71 9.77
N GLU A 59 -15.65 -2.74 10.22
CA GLU A 59 -15.82 -1.44 9.55
C GLU A 59 -14.48 -0.69 9.39
N PHE A 60 -13.61 -0.74 10.40
CA PHE A 60 -12.27 -0.16 10.34
C PHE A 60 -11.39 -0.85 9.30
N VAL A 61 -11.34 -2.18 9.28
CA VAL A 61 -10.52 -2.92 8.32
C VAL A 61 -11.04 -2.73 6.88
N GLU A 62 -12.36 -2.70 6.69
CA GLU A 62 -12.97 -2.36 5.40
C GLU A 62 -12.55 -0.95 4.94
N SER A 63 -12.64 0.05 5.83
CA SER A 63 -12.20 1.42 5.53
C SER A 63 -10.71 1.50 5.18
N VAL A 64 -9.85 0.77 5.90
CA VAL A 64 -8.40 0.73 5.60
C VAL A 64 -8.13 0.09 4.24
N ILE A 65 -8.79 -1.03 3.92
CA ILE A 65 -8.65 -1.70 2.62
C ILE A 65 -9.15 -0.80 1.48
N GLU A 66 -10.27 -0.12 1.68
CA GLU A 66 -10.85 0.76 0.69
C GLU A 66 -9.97 1.98 0.43
N ASN A 67 -9.47 2.63 1.48
CA ASN A 67 -8.49 3.72 1.38
C ASN A 67 -7.19 3.27 0.70
N TYR A 68 -6.66 2.10 1.05
CA TYR A 68 -5.46 1.55 0.42
C TYR A 68 -5.69 1.25 -1.06
N THR A 69 -6.84 0.67 -1.40
CA THR A 69 -7.23 0.40 -2.79
C THR A 69 -7.35 1.70 -3.60
N GLN A 70 -7.97 2.73 -3.02
CA GLN A 70 -8.05 4.06 -3.64
C GLN A 70 -6.67 4.67 -3.85
N LEU A 71 -5.79 4.59 -2.84
CA LEU A 71 -4.41 5.06 -2.95
C LEU A 71 -3.65 4.33 -4.07
N CYS A 72 -3.80 3.00 -4.20
CA CYS A 72 -3.22 2.25 -5.31
C CYS A 72 -3.80 2.67 -6.67
N LYS A 73 -5.11 2.90 -6.77
CA LYS A 73 -5.75 3.40 -8.00
C LYS A 73 -5.20 4.78 -8.37
N THR A 74 -5.12 5.70 -7.42
CA THR A 74 -4.55 7.04 -7.62
C THR A 74 -3.10 6.97 -8.08
N ILE A 75 -2.28 6.10 -7.46
CA ILE A 75 -0.89 5.90 -7.91
C ILE A 75 -0.84 5.34 -9.34
N LEU A 76 -1.69 4.37 -9.69
CA LEU A 76 -1.75 3.81 -11.04
C LEU A 76 -2.25 4.83 -12.07
N GLU A 77 -3.18 5.69 -11.71
CA GLU A 77 -3.69 6.79 -12.55
C GLU A 77 -2.63 7.87 -12.76
N ILE A 78 -1.92 8.27 -11.70
CA ILE A 78 -0.81 9.25 -11.77
C ILE A 78 0.36 8.70 -12.62
N ASN A 79 0.64 7.40 -12.56
CA ASN A 79 1.70 6.78 -13.36
C ASN A 79 1.42 6.72 -14.87
N LYS A 80 0.19 7.00 -15.32
CA LYS A 80 -0.15 7.01 -16.74
C LYS A 80 0.27 8.33 -17.42
N GLU A 81 0.23 9.46 -16.71
CA GLU A 81 0.51 10.77 -17.30
C GLU A 81 2.01 11.12 -17.35
N GLU A 82 2.80 10.73 -16.34
CA GLU A 82 4.24 11.08 -16.31
C GLU A 82 5.08 10.25 -17.30
N TYR A 83 4.72 8.98 -17.52
CA TYR A 83 5.46 8.12 -18.46
C TYR A 83 5.22 8.49 -19.92
N GLU A 84 4.01 8.92 -20.30
CA GLU A 84 3.69 9.29 -21.68
C GLU A 84 4.41 10.59 -22.09
N GLN A 85 4.48 11.57 -21.19
CA GLN A 85 5.22 12.82 -21.44
C GLN A 85 6.73 12.58 -21.48
N ALA A 86 7.26 11.72 -20.61
CA ALA A 86 8.67 11.35 -20.64
C ALA A 86 9.03 10.58 -21.92
N VAL A 87 8.21 9.61 -22.33
CA VAL A 87 8.39 8.86 -23.59
C VAL A 87 8.30 9.81 -24.79
N TYR A 88 7.35 10.74 -24.80
CA TYR A 88 7.21 11.75 -25.86
C TYR A 88 8.43 12.67 -25.93
N ALA A 89 8.95 13.13 -24.79
CA ALA A 89 10.15 13.95 -24.75
C ALA A 89 11.40 13.19 -25.25
N HIS A 90 11.56 11.93 -24.86
CA HIS A 90 12.66 11.09 -25.34
C HIS A 90 12.53 10.81 -26.84
N GLN A 91 11.32 10.51 -27.33
CA GLN A 91 11.05 10.31 -28.75
C GLN A 91 11.36 11.58 -29.57
N TYR A 92 10.95 12.75 -29.07
CA TYR A 92 11.24 14.04 -29.70
C TYR A 92 12.74 14.32 -29.82
N ILE A 93 13.51 14.04 -28.75
CA ILE A 93 14.98 14.19 -28.75
C ILE A 93 15.61 13.24 -29.76
N LEU A 94 15.19 11.97 -29.78
CA LEU A 94 15.68 10.96 -30.72
C LEU A 94 15.40 11.33 -32.19
N GLU A 95 14.18 11.78 -32.49
CA GLU A 95 13.80 12.24 -33.84
C GLU A 95 14.58 13.49 -34.28
N THR A 96 14.86 14.40 -33.34
CA THR A 96 15.66 15.60 -33.60
C THR A 96 17.10 15.24 -33.95
N PHE A 97 17.70 14.32 -33.19
CA PHE A 97 19.05 13.83 -33.49
C PHE A 97 19.11 13.02 -34.79
N ALA A 98 18.10 12.19 -35.09
CA ALA A 98 18.03 11.47 -36.36
C ALA A 98 18.02 12.42 -37.56
N LYS A 99 17.19 13.48 -37.53
CA LYS A 99 17.14 14.50 -38.59
C LYS A 99 18.46 15.25 -38.76
N GLN A 100 19.12 15.62 -37.66
CA GLN A 100 20.42 16.30 -37.71
C GLN A 100 21.51 15.40 -38.29
N LEU A 101 21.50 14.10 -37.96
CA LEU A 101 22.43 13.14 -38.51
C LEU A 101 22.17 12.89 -40.00
N GLU A 102 20.91 12.77 -40.42
CA GLU A 102 20.53 12.67 -41.83
C GLU A 102 20.97 13.90 -42.63
N GLN A 103 20.77 15.11 -42.09
CA GLN A 103 21.24 16.34 -42.71
C GLN A 103 22.77 16.38 -42.78
N ALA A 104 23.47 16.00 -41.71
CA ALA A 104 24.93 15.99 -41.68
C ALA A 104 25.54 14.93 -42.61
N LEU A 105 24.91 13.76 -42.74
CA LEU A 105 25.26 12.70 -43.69
C LEU A 105 25.01 13.15 -45.13
N CYS A 106 23.86 13.77 -45.41
CA CYS A 106 23.53 14.32 -46.72
C CYS A 106 24.54 15.40 -47.14
N VAL A 107 24.88 16.33 -46.25
CA VAL A 107 25.91 17.36 -46.51
C VAL A 107 27.29 16.73 -46.71
N ARG A 108 27.68 15.72 -45.93
CA ARG A 108 28.96 15.02 -46.11
C ARG A 108 29.03 14.27 -47.44
N ILE A 109 27.96 13.59 -47.85
CA ILE A 109 27.90 12.89 -49.15
C ILE A 109 28.03 13.92 -50.28
N VAL A 110 27.25 15.00 -50.26
CA VAL A 110 27.28 16.07 -51.28
C VAL A 110 28.66 16.75 -51.35
N VAL A 111 29.32 17.00 -50.21
CA VAL A 111 30.69 17.56 -50.19
C VAL A 111 31.71 16.55 -50.71
N SER A 112 31.56 15.26 -50.43
CA SER A 112 32.45 14.22 -50.93
C SER A 112 32.31 14.02 -52.44
N GLU A 113 31.10 14.10 -52.98
CA GLU A 113 30.87 14.04 -54.43
C GLU A 113 31.40 15.28 -55.13
N ARG A 114 31.17 16.49 -54.61
CA ARG A 114 31.78 17.71 -55.20
C ARG A 114 33.31 17.63 -55.26
N LYS A 115 33.98 17.04 -54.26
CA LYS A 115 35.44 16.85 -54.28
C LYS A 115 35.90 15.84 -55.33
N LYS A 116 35.07 14.87 -55.72
CA LYS A 116 35.38 13.91 -56.80
C LYS A 116 35.26 14.52 -58.21
N PHE A 117 34.55 15.64 -58.36
CA PHE A 117 34.36 16.32 -59.65
C PHE A 117 35.23 17.57 -59.83
N LEU A 118 36.17 17.84 -58.91
CA LEU A 118 37.04 19.02 -58.92
C LEU A 118 38.54 18.70 -59.14
N TRP A 119 38.86 17.48 -59.57
CA TRP A 119 40.12 17.12 -60.23
C TRP A 119 39.83 16.14 -61.38
#